data_AF-A0A2W5AVS8-F1
#
_entry.id   AF-A0A2W5AVS8-F1
#
_cell.length_a   1.000
_cell.length_b   1.000
_cell.length_c   1.000
_cell.angle_alpha   90.00
_cell.angle_beta   90.00
_cell.angle_gamma   90.00
#
_symmetry.space_group_name_H-M   'P 1'
#
loop_
_entity.id
_entity.type
_entity.pdbx_description
1 polymer ?
#
loop_
_entity_poly.entity_id
_entity_poly.type
_entity_poly.pdbx_seq_one_letter_code
_entity_poly.pdbx_strand_id
1 'polypeptide(L)'
;MRATFAGWLDRFVAVLVLLTALAVVHSWFADRPWRIAAWAVLAGGTIIGIGAGRLVAGRLAFHAFDGVLAADALQSQMRQRYMVAWHGIGMALLAVVTMVARPSLLVVSVPAYIAGGLVSGLPGRFWMQKRLIGLTRLGRTLRAWSCRPSAGITAALVLLLLLLPGRTLGTNALMAAVGIGTMLFTLMLTSVDNGVVRFMMAAGHGLRRILMHHSRGAAFFLVIAVPGCWALFNPVAGGIVAATGGAMLFLQTLRVLAYRLHGKRFADLLVSLLIGLLMLVAYSMPLALPLVALIMLWQLQRRGRMKTWLLA
;
A
#
# COMPACT_ATOMS: atom_id res chain seq x y z
N MET A 1 7.77 9.38 17.29
CA MET A 1 8.30 8.00 17.38
C MET A 1 8.52 7.56 18.82
N ARG A 2 8.92 8.44 19.75
CA ARG A 2 9.13 8.08 21.17
C ARG A 2 7.89 7.56 21.91
N ALA A 3 6.68 7.93 21.51
CA ALA A 3 5.44 7.47 22.17
C ALA A 3 4.88 6.12 21.70
N THR A 4 5.35 5.57 20.57
CA THR A 4 4.75 4.37 19.93
C THR A 4 5.33 3.03 20.38
N PHE A 5 6.42 3.04 21.17
CA PHE A 5 7.08 1.84 21.73
C PHE A 5 7.53 2.08 23.19
N ALA A 6 6.78 2.90 23.92
CA ALA A 6 7.12 3.28 25.28
C ALA A 6 6.88 2.12 26.26
N GLY A 7 5.85 1.29 26.01
CA GLY A 7 5.55 0.11 26.82
C GLY A 7 6.39 -1.11 26.42
N TRP A 8 6.79 -1.91 27.41
CA TRP A 8 7.44 -3.22 27.19
C TRP A 8 6.59 -4.18 26.36
N LEU A 9 5.28 -4.15 26.54
CA LEU A 9 4.32 -4.93 25.75
C LEU A 9 4.36 -4.55 24.27
N ASP A 10 4.42 -3.26 23.93
CA ASP A 10 4.47 -2.79 22.54
C ASP A 10 5.78 -3.24 21.85
N ARG A 11 6.88 -3.24 22.60
CA ARG A 11 8.18 -3.74 22.11
C ARG A 11 8.13 -5.25 21.87
N PHE A 12 7.57 -6.00 22.81
CA PHE A 12 7.42 -7.45 22.66
C PHE A 12 6.54 -7.80 21.46
N VAL A 13 5.40 -7.12 21.29
CA VAL A 13 4.53 -7.28 20.12
C VAL A 13 5.28 -6.94 18.83
N ALA A 14 6.06 -5.85 18.80
CA ALA A 14 6.85 -5.49 17.63
C ALA A 14 7.90 -6.55 17.26
N VAL A 15 8.59 -7.12 18.25
CA VAL A 15 9.55 -8.21 18.06
C VAL A 15 8.85 -9.46 17.53
N LEU A 16 7.73 -9.85 18.15
CA LEU A 16 6.95 -11.01 17.72
C LEU A 16 6.53 -10.86 16.25
N VAL A 17 5.98 -9.70 15.90
CA VAL A 17 5.56 -9.37 14.53
C VAL A 17 6.73 -9.44 13.55
N LEU A 18 7.90 -8.91 13.93
CA LEU A 18 9.10 -8.96 13.09
C LEU A 18 9.53 -10.42 12.84
N LEU A 19 9.54 -11.25 13.89
CA LEU A 19 9.87 -12.67 13.77
C LEU A 19 8.87 -13.42 12.90
N THR A 20 7.56 -13.18 13.07
CA THR A 20 6.55 -13.78 12.20
C THR A 20 6.75 -13.34 10.75
N ALA A 21 6.98 -12.05 10.50
CA ALA A 21 7.22 -11.54 9.15
C ALA A 21 8.44 -12.20 8.50
N LEU A 22 9.55 -12.35 9.24
CA LEU A 22 10.75 -13.03 8.76
C LEU A 22 10.50 -14.51 8.46
N ALA A 23 9.78 -15.22 9.33
CA ALA A 23 9.44 -16.62 9.13
C ALA A 23 8.58 -16.85 7.87
N VAL A 24 7.62 -15.95 7.63
CA VAL A 24 6.77 -15.98 6.43
C VAL A 24 7.57 -15.70 5.16
N VAL A 25 8.43 -14.70 5.20
CA VAL A 25 9.30 -14.37 4.07
C VAL A 25 10.22 -15.56 3.77
N HIS A 26 10.82 -16.17 4.79
CA HIS A 26 11.65 -17.36 4.64
C HIS A 26 10.88 -18.53 4.02
N SER A 27 9.74 -18.92 4.59
CA SER A 27 8.95 -20.05 4.08
C SER A 27 8.49 -19.84 2.64
N TRP A 28 8.13 -18.61 2.28
CA TRP A 28 7.77 -18.30 0.90
C TRP A 28 8.94 -18.41 -0.07
N PHE A 29 10.15 -18.00 0.31
CA PHE A 29 11.30 -17.98 -0.60
C PHE A 29 12.11 -19.28 -0.64
N ALA A 30 12.01 -20.12 0.40
CA ALA A 30 12.73 -21.39 0.51
C ALA A 30 12.42 -22.32 -0.67
N ASP A 31 11.15 -22.54 -0.97
CA ASP A 31 10.71 -23.56 -1.94
C ASP A 31 10.48 -23.01 -3.36
N ARG A 32 10.67 -21.70 -3.58
CA ARG A 32 10.38 -21.09 -4.88
C ARG A 32 11.53 -21.30 -5.87
N PRO A 33 11.23 -21.52 -7.16
CA PRO A 33 12.26 -21.48 -8.20
C PRO A 33 13.04 -20.17 -8.13
N TRP A 34 14.38 -20.25 -8.20
CA TRP A 34 15.26 -19.10 -8.02
C TRP A 34 14.88 -17.91 -8.92
N ARG A 35 14.49 -18.18 -10.17
CA ARG A 35 14.08 -17.14 -11.13
C ARG A 35 12.86 -16.35 -10.66
N ILE A 36 11.83 -17.01 -10.11
CA ILE A 36 10.62 -16.35 -9.61
C ILE A 36 10.95 -15.51 -8.37
N ALA A 37 11.75 -16.08 -7.48
CA ALA A 37 12.23 -15.38 -6.29
C ALA A 37 13.06 -14.14 -6.65
N ALA A 38 13.95 -14.25 -7.64
CA ALA A 38 14.77 -13.14 -8.14
C ALA A 38 13.92 -11.99 -8.68
N TRP A 39 12.91 -12.26 -9.50
CA TRP A 39 11.99 -11.22 -10.00
C TRP A 39 11.22 -10.53 -8.88
N ALA A 40 10.72 -11.28 -7.89
CA ALA A 40 10.03 -10.71 -6.74
C ALA A 40 10.94 -9.82 -5.90
N VAL A 41 12.18 -10.26 -5.66
CA VAL A 41 13.20 -9.49 -4.93
C VAL A 41 13.66 -8.26 -5.72
N LEU A 42 13.78 -8.35 -7.04
CA LEU A 42 14.09 -7.21 -7.90
C LEU A 42 13.01 -6.14 -7.80
N ALA A 43 11.73 -6.53 -7.92
CA ALA A 43 10.61 -5.60 -7.81
C ALA A 43 10.50 -5.01 -6.39
N GLY A 44 10.61 -5.85 -5.35
CA GLY A 44 10.58 -5.40 -3.96
C GLY A 44 11.73 -4.45 -3.63
N GLY A 45 12.96 -4.84 -3.99
CA GLY A 45 14.17 -4.06 -3.76
C GLY A 45 14.12 -2.69 -4.45
N THR A 46 13.71 -2.64 -5.71
CA THR A 46 13.56 -1.37 -6.44
C THR A 46 12.52 -0.45 -5.81
N ILE A 47 11.34 -0.96 -5.43
CA ILE A 47 10.29 -0.17 -4.75
C ILE A 47 10.80 0.38 -3.42
N ILE A 48 11.45 -0.47 -2.61
CA ILE A 48 12.03 -0.07 -1.33
C ILE A 48 13.11 1.00 -1.55
N GLY A 49 13.98 0.84 -2.55
CA GLY A 49 15.00 1.81 -2.93
C GLY A 49 14.43 3.17 -3.31
N ILE A 50 13.38 3.20 -4.15
CA ILE A 50 12.68 4.44 -4.54
C ILE A 50 12.07 5.12 -3.30
N GLY A 51 11.42 4.34 -2.44
CA GLY A 51 10.80 4.82 -1.21
C GLY A 51 11.83 5.42 -0.26
N ALA A 52 12.92 4.70 -0.01
CA ALA A 52 14.02 5.13 0.85
C ALA A 52 14.64 6.43 0.34
N GLY A 53 14.97 6.51 -0.95
CA GLY A 53 15.57 7.71 -1.54
C GLY A 53 14.66 8.93 -1.46
N ARG A 54 13.34 8.76 -1.69
CA ARG A 54 12.36 9.85 -1.49
C ARG A 54 12.24 10.29 -0.04
N LEU A 55 12.25 9.37 0.92
CA LEU A 55 12.19 9.67 2.35
C LEU A 55 13.43 10.41 2.82
N VAL A 56 14.62 9.94 2.44
CA VAL A 56 15.91 10.58 2.77
C VAL A 56 15.97 11.99 2.17
N ALA A 57 15.57 12.14 0.90
CA ALA A 57 15.51 13.44 0.24
C ALA A 57 14.52 14.40 0.92
N GLY A 58 13.32 13.92 1.28
CA GLY A 58 12.32 14.72 1.99
C GLY A 58 12.79 15.14 3.38
N ARG A 59 13.51 14.26 4.09
CA ARG A 59 14.06 14.56 5.42
C ARG A 59 15.18 15.59 5.35
N LEU A 60 16.06 15.48 4.36
CA LEU A 60 17.09 16.48 4.09
C LEU A 60 16.50 17.84 3.71
N ALA A 61 15.44 17.85 2.89
CA ALA A 61 14.74 19.09 2.56
C ALA A 61 14.13 19.73 3.82
N PHE A 62 13.47 18.95 4.67
CA PHE A 62 12.96 19.44 5.95
C PHE A 62 14.07 20.05 6.82
N HIS A 63 15.23 19.39 6.93
CA HIS A 63 16.34 19.93 7.68
C HIS A 63 16.90 21.23 7.06
N ALA A 64 16.92 21.35 5.74
CA ALA A 64 17.41 22.53 5.04
C ALA A 64 16.49 23.76 5.14
N PHE A 65 15.17 23.57 5.21
CA PHE A 65 14.20 24.68 5.24
C PHE A 65 13.66 25.00 6.64
N ASP A 66 13.41 23.99 7.47
CA ASP A 66 12.64 24.13 8.72
C ASP A 66 13.33 23.52 9.95
N GLY A 67 14.56 22.99 9.80
CA GLY A 67 15.22 22.19 10.83
C GLY A 67 16.31 22.93 11.59
N VAL A 68 16.52 22.53 12.85
CA VAL A 68 17.65 22.96 13.71
C VAL A 68 19.03 22.63 13.09
N LEU A 69 19.06 21.77 12.08
CA LEU A 69 20.27 21.33 11.35
C LEU A 69 20.39 21.99 9.95
N ALA A 70 19.81 23.17 9.74
CA ALA A 70 19.81 23.83 8.43
C ALA A 70 21.23 24.13 7.91
N ALA A 71 22.13 24.60 8.77
CA ALA A 71 23.52 24.88 8.41
C ALA A 71 24.24 23.63 7.87
N ASP A 72 24.08 22.48 8.54
CA ASP A 72 24.67 21.21 8.12
C ASP A 72 24.00 20.65 6.86
N ALA A 73 22.69 20.87 6.70
CA ALA A 73 21.92 20.40 5.55
C ALA A 73 22.25 21.14 4.24
N LEU A 74 22.78 22.37 4.34
CA LEU A 74 23.26 23.17 3.21
C LEU A 74 24.66 22.74 2.75
N GLN A 75 25.47 22.13 3.62
CA GLN A 75 26.79 21.61 3.25
C GLN A 75 26.67 20.34 2.40
N SER A 76 27.26 20.36 1.20
CA SER A 76 27.21 19.25 0.25
C SER A 76 27.78 17.95 0.82
N GLN A 77 28.88 18.05 1.57
CA GLN A 77 29.58 16.90 2.15
C GLN A 77 28.77 16.22 3.27
N MET A 78 28.18 17.00 4.19
CA MET A 78 27.35 16.44 5.26
C MET A 78 26.04 15.85 4.73
N ARG A 79 25.46 16.48 3.70
CA ARG A 79 24.32 15.92 3.00
C ARG A 79 24.61 14.57 2.35
N GLN A 80 25.77 14.42 1.70
CA GLN A 80 26.20 13.14 1.13
C GLN A 80 26.43 12.09 2.22
N ARG A 81 27.14 12.42 3.31
CA ARG A 81 27.34 11.50 4.45
C ARG A 81 26.03 11.04 5.06
N TYR A 82 25.07 11.95 5.22
CA TYR A 82 23.73 11.62 5.69
C TYR A 82 23.01 10.66 4.73
N MET A 83 23.04 10.93 3.42
CA MET A 83 22.43 10.04 2.43
C MET A 83 23.05 8.65 2.46
N VAL A 84 24.38 8.56 2.46
CA VAL A 84 25.12 7.30 2.51
C VAL A 84 24.80 6.54 3.79
N ALA A 85 24.77 7.20 4.95
CA ALA A 85 24.43 6.54 6.20
C ALA A 85 23.01 5.95 6.19
N TRP A 86 22.00 6.72 5.75
CA TRP A 86 20.63 6.22 5.70
C TRP A 86 20.41 5.12 4.66
N HIS A 87 21.02 5.26 3.47
CA HIS A 87 20.97 4.19 2.49
C HIS A 87 21.74 2.95 2.96
N GLY A 88 22.84 3.12 3.69
CA GLY A 88 23.62 2.07 4.33
C GLY A 88 22.78 1.27 5.34
N ILE A 89 22.04 1.96 6.23
CA ILE A 89 21.10 1.31 7.16
C ILE A 89 20.02 0.54 6.39
N GLY A 90 19.42 1.15 5.36
CA GLY A 90 18.40 0.49 4.54
C GLY A 90 18.93 -0.76 3.82
N MET A 91 20.14 -0.70 3.26
CA MET A 91 20.80 -1.83 2.62
C MET A 91 21.16 -2.92 3.61
N ALA A 92 21.68 -2.57 4.80
CA ALA A 92 22.01 -3.54 5.84
C ALA A 92 20.76 -4.28 6.31
N LEU A 93 19.65 -3.57 6.54
CA LEU A 93 18.39 -4.18 6.92
C LEU A 93 17.85 -5.10 5.82
N LEU A 94 17.89 -4.65 4.56
CA LEU A 94 17.49 -5.46 3.43
C LEU A 94 18.36 -6.72 3.31
N ALA A 95 19.68 -6.59 3.49
CA ALA A 95 20.61 -7.71 3.43
C ALA A 95 20.33 -8.75 4.53
N VAL A 96 20.05 -8.31 5.77
CA VAL A 96 19.65 -9.19 6.87
C VAL A 96 18.35 -9.94 6.52
N VAL A 97 17.33 -9.23 6.02
CA VAL A 97 16.07 -9.86 5.60
C VAL A 97 16.31 -10.87 4.48
N THR A 98 17.10 -10.52 3.46
CA THR A 98 17.42 -11.42 2.34
C THR A 98 18.25 -12.62 2.79
N MET A 99 19.18 -12.46 3.73
CA MET A 99 19.96 -13.56 4.32
C MET A 99 19.06 -14.56 5.03
N VAL A 100 18.10 -14.06 5.83
CA VAL A 100 17.11 -14.93 6.49
C VAL A 100 16.19 -15.58 5.47
N ALA A 101 15.74 -14.83 4.45
CA ALA A 101 14.83 -15.33 3.43
C ALA A 101 15.47 -16.43 2.56
N ARG A 102 16.55 -16.08 1.87
CA ARG A 102 17.35 -16.95 1.00
C ARG A 102 18.63 -16.22 0.57
N PRO A 103 19.82 -16.61 1.09
CA PRO A 103 21.08 -15.90 0.87
C PRO A 103 21.43 -15.67 -0.60
N SER A 104 21.11 -16.62 -1.48
CA SER A 104 21.41 -16.53 -2.92
C SER A 104 20.71 -15.36 -3.64
N LEU A 105 19.71 -14.72 -3.02
CA LEU A 105 18.98 -13.59 -3.60
C LEU A 105 19.66 -12.24 -3.35
N LEU A 106 20.71 -12.18 -2.52
CA LEU A 106 21.46 -10.94 -2.24
C LEU A 106 22.02 -10.27 -3.49
N VAL A 107 22.50 -11.10 -4.42
CA VAL A 107 23.04 -10.67 -5.72
C VAL A 107 22.00 -9.88 -6.51
N VAL A 108 20.70 -10.09 -6.25
CA VAL A 108 19.60 -9.36 -6.89
C VAL A 108 19.07 -8.23 -5.98
N SER A 109 18.91 -8.48 -4.68
CA SER A 109 18.26 -7.52 -3.75
C SER A 109 19.04 -6.21 -3.61
N VAL A 110 20.37 -6.30 -3.48
CA VAL A 110 21.21 -5.12 -3.24
C VAL A 110 21.28 -4.24 -4.48
N PRO A 111 21.58 -4.76 -5.70
CA PRO A 111 21.53 -3.95 -6.91
C PRO A 111 20.14 -3.38 -7.19
N ALA A 112 19.07 -4.14 -6.94
CA ALA A 112 17.69 -3.66 -7.08
C ALA A 112 17.42 -2.42 -6.21
N TYR A 113 17.84 -2.47 -4.94
CA TYR A 113 17.69 -1.34 -4.02
C TYR A 113 18.48 -0.12 -4.49
N ILE A 114 19.73 -0.31 -4.91
CA ILE A 114 20.57 0.77 -5.42
C ILE A 114 19.93 1.39 -6.67
N ALA A 115 19.49 0.56 -7.63
CA ALA A 115 18.81 1.02 -8.83
C ALA A 115 17.56 1.85 -8.49
N GLY A 116 16.73 1.38 -7.55
CA GLY A 116 15.58 2.13 -7.07
C GLY A 116 15.96 3.47 -6.42
N GLY A 117 17.02 3.48 -5.61
CA GLY A 117 17.57 4.69 -4.99
C GLY A 117 18.07 5.70 -6.01
N LEU A 118 18.80 5.26 -7.04
CA LEU A 118 19.28 6.10 -8.13
C LEU A 118 18.13 6.70 -8.94
N VAL A 119 17.11 5.90 -9.26
CA VAL A 119 15.88 6.39 -9.94
C VAL A 119 15.22 7.50 -9.13
N SER A 120 15.26 7.44 -7.80
CA SER A 120 14.71 8.50 -6.96
C SER A 120 15.51 9.82 -7.01
N GLY A 121 16.79 9.76 -7.40
CA GLY A 121 17.72 10.89 -7.47
C GLY A 121 17.77 11.59 -8.84
N LEU A 122 17.15 11.01 -9.88
CA LEU A 122 17.13 11.58 -11.22
C LEU A 122 16.53 13.01 -11.19
N PRO A 123 17.12 13.95 -11.95
CA PRO A 123 16.95 15.39 -11.77
C PRO A 123 15.63 15.89 -12.36
N GLY A 124 14.51 15.47 -11.77
CA GLY A 124 13.25 16.21 -11.88
C GLY A 124 13.22 17.46 -10.98
N ARG A 125 14.30 17.80 -10.29
CA ARG A 125 14.28 18.60 -9.04
C ARG A 125 13.65 19.99 -9.10
N PHE A 126 13.74 20.72 -10.21
CA PHE A 126 13.09 22.04 -10.34
C PHE A 126 11.67 21.98 -10.91
N TRP A 127 11.40 21.02 -11.80
CA TRP A 127 10.04 20.76 -12.29
C TRP A 127 9.16 20.12 -11.22
N MET A 128 9.74 19.28 -10.36
CA MET A 128 9.01 18.40 -9.45
C MET A 128 8.48 19.10 -8.20
N GLN A 129 8.98 20.26 -7.79
CA GLN A 129 8.44 21.01 -6.64
C GLN A 129 7.16 21.78 -7.01
N LYS A 130 7.17 22.50 -8.15
CA LYS A 130 5.93 23.06 -8.76
C LYS A 130 4.95 21.95 -9.15
N ARG A 131 5.46 20.84 -9.70
CA ARG A 131 4.64 19.65 -9.98
C ARG A 131 4.21 18.92 -8.71
N LEU A 132 4.89 18.99 -7.56
CA LEU A 132 4.46 18.39 -6.28
C LEU A 132 3.30 19.18 -5.68
N ILE A 133 3.34 20.51 -5.76
CA ILE A 133 2.19 21.36 -5.40
C ILE A 133 1.03 21.13 -6.39
N GLY A 134 1.35 21.02 -7.68
CA GLY A 134 0.42 20.64 -8.73
C GLY A 134 -0.18 19.24 -8.54
N LEU A 135 0.62 18.24 -8.17
CA LEU A 135 0.26 16.82 -7.97
C LEU A 135 -0.37 16.57 -6.60
N THR A 136 -0.16 17.42 -5.61
CA THR A 136 -0.92 17.38 -4.35
C THR A 136 -2.31 17.95 -4.56
N ARG A 137 -2.46 19.01 -5.38
CA ARG A 137 -3.76 19.45 -5.90
C ARG A 137 -4.39 18.39 -6.81
N LEU A 138 -3.64 17.85 -7.76
CA LEU A 138 -4.08 16.78 -8.67
C LEU A 138 -4.46 15.51 -7.90
N GLY A 139 -3.71 15.18 -6.86
CA GLY A 139 -3.99 14.04 -5.98
C GLY A 139 -5.24 14.26 -5.14
N ARG A 140 -5.51 15.50 -4.69
CA ARG A 140 -6.78 15.85 -4.05
C ARG A 140 -7.94 15.80 -5.04
N THR A 141 -7.78 16.35 -6.25
CA THR A 141 -8.85 16.32 -7.26
C THR A 141 -9.11 14.91 -7.77
N LEU A 142 -8.07 14.11 -8.00
CA LEU A 142 -8.19 12.69 -8.37
C LEU A 142 -8.85 11.86 -7.26
N ARG A 143 -8.52 12.11 -5.98
CA ARG A 143 -9.21 11.46 -4.84
C ARG A 143 -10.66 11.89 -4.71
N ALA A 144 -10.94 13.18 -4.85
CA ALA A 144 -12.30 13.70 -4.80
C ALA A 144 -13.13 13.19 -5.99
N TRP A 145 -12.50 13.03 -7.15
CA TRP A 145 -13.11 12.45 -8.35
C TRP A 145 -13.31 10.95 -8.20
N SER A 146 -12.35 10.21 -7.62
CA SER A 146 -12.45 8.75 -7.41
C SER A 146 -13.60 8.36 -6.47
N CYS A 147 -14.05 9.26 -5.60
CA CYS A 147 -15.25 9.05 -4.79
C CYS A 147 -16.57 9.21 -5.57
N ARG A 148 -16.54 9.73 -6.81
CA ARG A 148 -17.73 9.92 -7.65
C ARG A 148 -18.10 8.63 -8.40
N PRO A 149 -19.39 8.39 -8.65
CA PRO A 149 -19.83 7.22 -9.42
C PRO A 149 -19.27 7.23 -10.85
N SER A 150 -19.13 8.41 -11.47
CA SER A 150 -18.59 8.56 -12.82
C SER A 150 -17.14 8.08 -12.97
N ALA A 151 -16.32 8.21 -11.92
CA ALA A 151 -14.97 7.66 -11.92
C ALA A 151 -14.97 6.12 -11.94
N GLY A 152 -15.93 5.51 -11.26
CA GLY A 152 -16.13 4.05 -11.29
C GLY A 152 -16.56 3.55 -12.66
N ILE A 153 -17.53 4.23 -13.27
CA ILE A 153 -18.04 3.90 -14.62
C ILE A 153 -16.92 4.02 -15.66
N THR A 154 -16.19 5.14 -15.65
CA THR A 154 -15.09 5.38 -16.60
C THR A 154 -13.97 4.36 -16.42
N ALA A 155 -13.56 4.06 -15.18
CA ALA A 155 -12.56 3.01 -14.93
C ALA A 155 -13.01 1.62 -15.42
N ALA A 156 -14.30 1.29 -15.27
CA ALA A 156 -14.83 0.00 -15.74
C ALA A 156 -14.82 -0.06 -17.27
N LEU A 157 -15.26 1.00 -17.95
CA LEU A 157 -15.21 1.07 -19.42
C LEU A 157 -13.79 1.00 -19.94
N VAL A 158 -12.86 1.75 -19.33
CA VAL A 158 -11.44 1.71 -19.71
C VAL A 158 -10.85 0.32 -19.50
N LEU A 159 -11.15 -0.35 -18.37
CA LEU A 159 -10.70 -1.72 -18.15
C LEU A 159 -11.21 -2.67 -19.24
N LEU A 160 -12.51 -2.63 -19.56
CA LEU A 160 -13.10 -3.48 -20.59
C LEU A 160 -12.51 -3.21 -21.98
N LEU A 161 -12.32 -1.93 -22.34
CA LEU A 161 -11.68 -1.50 -23.58
C LEU A 161 -10.22 -1.96 -23.67
N LEU A 162 -9.45 -1.88 -22.58
CA LEU A 162 -8.07 -2.36 -22.53
C LEU A 162 -7.97 -3.88 -22.64
N LEU A 163 -8.99 -4.61 -22.17
CA LEU A 163 -9.02 -6.07 -22.22
C LEU A 163 -9.53 -6.62 -23.55
N LEU A 164 -10.22 -5.83 -24.38
CA LEU A 164 -10.74 -6.24 -25.70
C LEU A 164 -9.67 -6.85 -26.61
N PRO A 165 -8.48 -6.22 -26.79
CA PRO A 165 -7.38 -6.84 -27.55
C PRO A 165 -6.86 -8.13 -26.90
N GLY A 166 -7.04 -8.27 -25.58
CA GLY A 166 -6.62 -9.42 -24.80
C GLY A 166 -7.36 -10.71 -25.12
N ARG A 167 -8.44 -10.68 -25.91
CA ARG A 167 -9.07 -11.89 -26.45
C ARG A 167 -8.15 -12.72 -27.36
N THR A 168 -7.11 -12.07 -27.91
CA THR A 168 -6.09 -12.74 -28.73
C THR A 168 -4.97 -13.36 -27.89
N LEU A 169 -4.92 -13.06 -26.59
CA LEU A 169 -3.95 -13.64 -25.66
C LEU A 169 -4.39 -15.04 -25.21
N GLY A 170 -3.42 -15.89 -24.90
CA GLY A 170 -3.69 -17.16 -24.21
C GLY A 170 -4.37 -16.94 -22.85
N THR A 171 -5.18 -17.91 -22.41
CA THR A 171 -6.05 -17.81 -21.22
C THR A 171 -5.29 -17.34 -19.98
N ASN A 172 -4.10 -17.86 -19.71
CA ASN A 172 -3.30 -17.47 -18.55
C ASN A 172 -2.88 -15.98 -18.57
N ALA A 173 -2.53 -15.46 -19.75
CA ALA A 173 -2.09 -14.08 -19.91
C ALA A 173 -3.28 -13.10 -19.81
N LEU A 174 -4.44 -13.48 -20.36
CA LEU A 174 -5.68 -12.73 -20.20
C LEU A 174 -6.07 -12.62 -18.72
N MET A 175 -6.01 -13.72 -17.97
CA MET A 175 -6.37 -13.74 -16.55
C MET A 175 -5.42 -12.90 -15.69
N ALA A 176 -4.12 -12.92 -16.01
CA ALA A 176 -3.14 -12.04 -15.38
C ALA A 176 -3.44 -10.55 -15.69
N ALA A 177 -3.74 -10.22 -16.94
CA ALA A 177 -4.09 -8.86 -17.34
C ALA A 177 -5.36 -8.35 -16.65
N VAL A 178 -6.40 -9.18 -16.55
CA VAL A 178 -7.63 -8.88 -15.80
C VAL A 178 -7.32 -8.59 -14.33
N GLY A 179 -6.51 -9.44 -13.68
CA GLY A 179 -6.13 -9.27 -12.28
C GLY A 179 -5.35 -7.98 -12.05
N ILE A 180 -4.31 -7.73 -12.86
CA ILE A 180 -3.46 -6.53 -12.75
C ILE A 180 -4.28 -5.27 -13.02
N GLY A 181 -5.06 -5.25 -14.11
CA GLY A 181 -5.89 -4.10 -14.47
C GLY A 181 -6.91 -3.77 -13.39
N THR A 182 -7.61 -4.79 -12.89
CA THR A 182 -8.56 -4.63 -11.79
C THR A 182 -7.86 -4.10 -10.54
N MET A 183 -6.71 -4.67 -10.17
CA MET A 183 -5.94 -4.24 -9.00
C MET A 183 -5.54 -2.76 -9.11
N LEU A 184 -5.07 -2.31 -10.27
CA LEU A 184 -4.69 -0.91 -10.51
C LEU A 184 -5.88 0.04 -10.39
N PHE A 185 -7.00 -0.24 -11.08
CA PHE A 185 -8.19 0.62 -11.03
C PHE A 185 -8.82 0.64 -9.64
N THR A 186 -8.91 -0.50 -8.97
CA THR A 186 -9.46 -0.58 -7.60
C THR A 186 -8.55 0.09 -6.59
N LEU A 187 -7.21 0.01 -6.70
CA LEU A 187 -6.28 0.78 -5.86
C LEU A 187 -6.48 2.29 -6.01
N MET A 188 -6.70 2.76 -7.24
CA MET A 188 -6.98 4.17 -7.51
C MET A 188 -8.32 4.59 -6.89
N LEU A 189 -9.37 3.79 -7.08
CA LEU A 189 -10.73 4.08 -6.62
C LEU A 189 -10.93 3.91 -5.10
N THR A 190 -10.10 3.11 -4.44
CA THR A 190 -10.18 2.83 -2.98
C THR A 190 -9.21 3.67 -2.16
N SER A 191 -8.66 4.74 -2.73
CA SER A 191 -7.80 5.66 -1.98
C SER A 191 -8.56 6.33 -0.82
N VAL A 192 -7.99 6.26 0.39
CA VAL A 192 -8.62 6.82 1.61
C VAL A 192 -7.81 7.99 2.11
N ASP A 193 -8.47 9.13 2.34
CA ASP A 193 -7.84 10.30 2.93
C ASP A 193 -8.11 10.39 4.43
N ASN A 194 -7.06 10.25 5.23
CA ASN A 194 -7.13 10.38 6.69
C ASN A 194 -7.71 11.75 7.13
N GLY A 195 -7.43 12.84 6.40
CA GLY A 195 -7.97 14.17 6.73
C GLY A 195 -9.49 14.22 6.61
N VAL A 196 -10.03 13.66 5.52
CA VAL A 196 -11.47 13.59 5.26
C VAL A 196 -12.17 12.66 6.27
N VAL A 197 -11.58 11.49 6.56
CA VAL A 197 -12.14 10.56 7.55
C VAL A 197 -12.25 11.22 8.93
N ARG A 198 -11.21 11.94 9.37
CA ARG A 198 -11.23 12.65 10.67
C ARG A 198 -12.19 13.84 10.66
N PHE A 199 -12.25 14.60 9.57
CA PHE A 199 -13.20 15.69 9.42
C PHE A 199 -14.65 15.19 9.49
N MET A 200 -15.00 14.15 8.73
CA MET A 200 -16.34 13.55 8.77
C MET A 200 -16.68 12.99 10.15
N MET A 201 -15.70 12.37 10.82
CA MET A 201 -15.89 11.89 12.20
C MET A 201 -16.15 13.06 13.17
N ALA A 202 -15.38 14.14 13.09
CA ALA A 202 -15.59 15.34 13.90
C ALA A 202 -16.93 16.03 13.60
N ALA A 203 -17.40 15.96 12.35
CA ALA A 203 -18.72 16.42 11.92
C ALA A 203 -19.85 15.43 12.26
N GLY A 204 -19.64 14.48 13.18
CA GLY A 204 -20.67 13.55 13.66
C GLY A 204 -21.10 12.47 12.67
N HIS A 205 -20.41 12.29 11.54
CA HIS A 205 -20.82 11.29 10.55
C HIS A 205 -20.49 9.87 11.03
N GLY A 206 -21.48 8.99 11.00
CA GLY A 206 -21.32 7.58 11.31
C GLY A 206 -20.46 6.81 10.29
N LEU A 207 -19.93 5.65 10.71
CA LEU A 207 -19.07 4.78 9.89
C LEU A 207 -19.66 4.48 8.52
N ARG A 208 -20.95 4.15 8.45
CA ARG A 208 -21.66 3.81 7.21
C ARG A 208 -21.56 4.93 6.18
N ARG A 209 -21.75 6.18 6.60
CA ARG A 209 -21.72 7.35 5.71
C ARG A 209 -20.30 7.65 5.22
N ILE A 210 -19.29 7.47 6.08
CA ILE A 210 -17.87 7.62 5.71
C ILE A 210 -17.45 6.54 4.70
N LEU A 211 -17.84 5.29 4.94
CA LEU A 211 -17.57 4.17 4.03
C LEU A 211 -18.23 4.39 2.68
N MET A 212 -19.54 4.69 2.67
CA MET A 212 -20.28 4.97 1.43
C MET A 212 -19.67 6.12 0.62
N HIS A 213 -19.16 7.16 1.29
CA HIS A 213 -18.50 8.26 0.59
C HIS A 213 -17.27 7.79 -0.19
N HIS A 214 -16.44 6.94 0.42
CA HIS A 214 -15.19 6.47 -0.20
C HIS A 214 -15.38 5.25 -1.11
N SER A 215 -16.42 4.44 -0.90
CA SER A 215 -16.64 3.21 -1.66
C SER A 215 -17.47 3.42 -2.93
N ARG A 216 -18.09 4.59 -3.13
CA ARG A 216 -18.97 4.87 -4.27
C ARG A 216 -18.32 4.58 -5.62
N GLY A 217 -17.15 5.13 -5.91
CA GLY A 217 -16.48 4.88 -7.19
C GLY A 217 -16.14 3.39 -7.40
N ALA A 218 -15.58 2.74 -6.38
CA ALA A 218 -15.27 1.32 -6.44
C ALA A 218 -16.51 0.42 -6.59
N ALA A 219 -17.63 0.77 -5.95
CA ALA A 219 -18.88 0.03 -6.07
C ALA A 219 -19.45 0.09 -7.49
N PHE A 220 -19.53 1.29 -8.09
CA PHE A 220 -19.98 1.43 -9.48
C PHE A 220 -19.04 0.75 -10.47
N PHE A 221 -17.73 0.79 -10.21
CA PHE A 221 -16.76 0.03 -10.99
C PHE A 221 -17.09 -1.47 -10.96
N LEU A 222 -17.33 -2.06 -9.78
CA LEU A 222 -17.60 -3.50 -9.68
C LEU A 222 -18.93 -3.90 -10.30
N VAL A 223 -19.98 -3.09 -10.12
CA VAL A 223 -21.31 -3.34 -10.71
C VAL A 223 -21.24 -3.42 -12.24
N ILE A 224 -20.28 -2.74 -12.89
CA ILE A 224 -20.13 -2.75 -14.34
C ILE A 224 -19.04 -3.74 -14.79
N ALA A 225 -17.87 -3.71 -14.14
CA ALA A 225 -16.71 -4.49 -14.55
C ALA A 225 -16.90 -5.99 -14.32
N VAL A 226 -17.59 -6.42 -13.26
CA VAL A 226 -17.85 -7.84 -12.97
C VAL A 226 -18.74 -8.47 -14.05
N PRO A 227 -19.97 -7.97 -14.32
CA PRO A 227 -20.79 -8.54 -15.38
C PRO A 227 -20.19 -8.31 -16.77
N GLY A 228 -19.52 -7.18 -17.01
CA GLY A 228 -18.81 -6.92 -18.27
C GLY A 228 -17.72 -7.95 -18.54
N CYS A 229 -16.90 -8.27 -17.53
CA CYS A 229 -15.85 -9.28 -17.67
C CYS A 229 -16.39 -10.70 -17.80
N TRP A 230 -17.49 -10.99 -17.10
CA TRP A 230 -18.20 -12.26 -17.25
C TRP A 230 -18.72 -12.43 -18.68
N ALA A 231 -19.50 -11.47 -19.18
CA ALA A 231 -20.17 -11.55 -20.47
C ALA A 231 -19.20 -11.49 -21.66
N LEU A 232 -18.14 -10.68 -21.58
CA LEU A 232 -17.23 -10.46 -22.70
C LEU A 232 -16.03 -11.40 -22.75
N PHE A 233 -15.67 -12.09 -21.66
CA PHE A 233 -14.47 -12.94 -21.65
C PHE A 233 -14.80 -14.35 -21.15
N ASN A 234 -15.07 -14.51 -19.85
CA ASN A 234 -15.50 -15.76 -19.25
C ASN A 234 -15.91 -15.55 -17.77
N PRO A 235 -16.62 -16.51 -17.14
CA PRO A 235 -17.02 -16.42 -15.74
C PRO A 235 -15.84 -16.27 -14.77
N VAL A 236 -14.69 -16.87 -15.10
CA VAL A 236 -13.50 -16.85 -14.23
C VAL A 236 -12.91 -15.44 -14.18
N ALA A 237 -12.90 -14.70 -15.29
CA ALA A 237 -12.48 -13.31 -15.34
C ALA A 237 -13.39 -12.42 -14.49
N GLY A 238 -14.72 -12.60 -14.60
CA GLY A 238 -15.68 -11.94 -13.70
C GLY A 238 -15.42 -12.25 -12.22
N GLY A 239 -15.10 -13.52 -11.91
CA GLY A 239 -14.70 -13.96 -10.57
C GLY A 239 -13.43 -13.27 -10.06
N ILE A 240 -12.40 -13.13 -10.90
CA ILE A 240 -11.16 -12.39 -10.55
C ILE A 240 -11.47 -10.93 -10.23
N VAL A 241 -12.30 -10.27 -11.06
CA VAL A 241 -12.69 -8.87 -10.83
C VAL A 241 -13.41 -8.73 -9.49
N ALA A 242 -14.38 -9.60 -9.23
CA ALA A 242 -15.16 -9.60 -7.99
C ALA A 242 -14.28 -9.84 -6.75
N ALA A 243 -13.39 -10.84 -6.79
CA ALA A 243 -12.50 -11.17 -5.69
C ALA A 243 -11.50 -10.04 -5.40
N THR A 244 -10.86 -9.51 -6.44
CA THR A 244 -9.86 -8.43 -6.33
C THR A 244 -10.52 -7.14 -5.82
N GLY A 245 -11.68 -6.79 -6.37
CA GLY A 245 -12.45 -5.63 -5.93
C GLY A 245 -12.98 -5.74 -4.51
N GLY A 246 -13.51 -6.91 -4.14
CA GLY A 246 -13.95 -7.20 -2.78
C GLY A 246 -12.82 -7.08 -1.77
N ALA A 247 -11.65 -7.63 -2.09
CA ALA A 247 -10.45 -7.49 -1.25
C ALA A 247 -10.05 -6.02 -1.08
N MET A 248 -10.08 -5.21 -2.13
CA MET A 248 -9.74 -3.79 -2.04
C MET A 248 -10.75 -2.98 -1.23
N LEU A 249 -12.06 -3.26 -1.37
CA LEU A 249 -13.10 -2.66 -0.53
C LEU A 249 -12.95 -3.05 0.95
N PHE A 250 -12.56 -4.30 1.20
CA PHE A 250 -12.26 -4.77 2.56
C PHE A 250 -11.05 -4.01 3.15
N LEU A 251 -9.96 -3.87 2.40
CA LEU A 251 -8.79 -3.07 2.81
C LEU A 251 -9.14 -1.60 3.03
N GLN A 252 -9.98 -1.03 2.16
CA GLN A 252 -10.51 0.32 2.32
C GLN A 252 -11.26 0.47 3.65
N THR A 253 -12.08 -0.52 4.00
CA THR A 253 -12.86 -0.54 5.24
C THR A 253 -11.94 -0.61 6.45
N LEU A 254 -10.91 -1.47 6.43
CA LEU A 254 -9.89 -1.55 7.48
C LEU A 254 -9.17 -0.21 7.66
N ARG A 255 -8.80 0.46 6.55
CA ARG A 255 -8.14 1.78 6.59
C ARG A 255 -9.03 2.84 7.23
N VAL A 256 -10.30 2.92 6.83
CA VAL A 256 -11.25 3.88 7.42
C VAL A 256 -11.40 3.62 8.92
N LEU A 257 -11.54 2.37 9.36
CA LEU A 257 -11.62 2.02 10.78
C LEU A 257 -10.34 2.36 11.54
N ALA A 258 -9.17 2.06 10.98
CA ALA A 258 -7.88 2.35 11.60
C ALA A 258 -7.62 3.86 11.73
N TYR A 259 -7.93 4.66 10.70
CA TYR A 259 -7.82 6.11 10.74
C TYR A 259 -8.79 6.78 11.73
N ARG A 260 -9.92 6.14 12.03
CA ARG A 260 -10.82 6.61 13.10
C ARG A 260 -10.22 6.39 14.49
N LEU A 261 -9.45 5.33 14.67
CA LEU A 261 -8.96 4.89 15.99
C LEU A 261 -7.58 5.43 16.35
N HIS A 262 -6.73 5.66 15.34
CA HIS A 262 -5.32 5.92 15.50
C HIS A 262 -4.84 7.05 14.58
N GLY A 263 -3.72 7.68 14.94
CA GLY A 263 -3.05 8.63 14.05
C GLY A 263 -2.55 7.94 12.78
N LYS A 264 -2.52 8.70 11.67
CA LYS A 264 -2.20 8.20 10.31
C LYS A 264 -1.07 7.17 10.26
N ARG A 265 0.09 7.50 10.84
CA ARG A 265 1.28 6.63 10.80
C ARG A 265 1.05 5.27 11.48
N PHE A 266 0.34 5.25 12.60
CA PHE A 266 0.05 4.01 13.31
C PHE A 266 -1.05 3.21 12.59
N ALA A 267 -2.06 3.89 12.05
CA ALA A 267 -3.10 3.26 11.25
C ALA A 267 -2.51 2.60 9.98
N ASP A 268 -1.58 3.27 9.29
CA ASP A 268 -0.89 2.74 8.11
C ASP A 268 -0.06 1.49 8.46
N LEU A 269 0.68 1.53 9.58
CA LEU A 269 1.44 0.38 10.08
C LEU A 269 0.51 -0.79 10.45
N LEU A 270 -0.56 -0.52 11.20
CA LEU A 270 -1.53 -1.54 11.61
C LEU A 270 -2.17 -2.20 10.38
N VAL A 271 -2.63 -1.41 9.41
CA VAL A 271 -3.23 -1.93 8.18
C VAL A 271 -2.21 -2.75 7.38
N SER A 272 -0.95 -2.30 7.28
CA SER A 272 0.09 -3.07 6.58
C SER A 272 0.34 -4.43 7.25
N LEU A 273 0.31 -4.48 8.58
CA LEU A 273 0.47 -5.70 9.37
C LEU A 273 -0.72 -6.64 9.16
N LEU A 274 -1.94 -6.10 9.18
CA LEU A 274 -3.16 -6.86 8.89
C LEU A 274 -3.16 -7.41 7.46
N ILE A 275 -2.72 -6.62 6.47
CA ILE A 275 -2.55 -7.10 5.08
C ILE A 275 -1.56 -8.27 5.04
N GLY A 276 -0.40 -8.14 5.71
CA GLY A 276 0.59 -9.20 5.79
C GLY A 276 0.03 -10.47 6.40
N LEU A 277 -0.72 -10.34 7.51
CA LEU A 277 -1.39 -11.47 8.16
C LEU A 277 -2.46 -12.11 7.26
N LEU A 278 -3.25 -11.32 6.55
CA LEU A 278 -4.25 -11.84 5.61
C LEU A 278 -3.60 -12.57 4.44
N MET A 279 -2.50 -12.04 3.91
CA MET A 279 -1.74 -12.74 2.85
C MET A 279 -1.17 -14.07 3.37
N LEU A 280 -0.66 -14.08 4.61
CA LEU A 280 -0.20 -15.31 5.23
C LEU A 280 -1.32 -16.33 5.38
N VAL A 281 -2.46 -15.93 5.94
CA VAL A 281 -3.62 -16.82 6.14
C VAL A 281 -4.17 -17.28 4.79
N ALA A 282 -4.23 -16.40 3.77
CA ALA A 282 -4.65 -16.78 2.43
C ALA A 282 -3.77 -17.88 1.85
N TYR A 283 -2.47 -17.82 2.12
CA TYR A 283 -1.51 -18.82 1.65
C TYR A 283 -1.58 -20.13 2.44
N SER A 284 -1.61 -20.06 3.77
CA SER A 284 -1.52 -21.26 4.62
C SER A 284 -2.86 -21.95 4.85
N MET A 285 -3.94 -21.18 4.98
CA MET A 285 -5.28 -21.64 5.35
C MET A 285 -6.34 -20.79 4.65
N PRO A 286 -6.53 -20.95 3.32
CA PRO A 286 -7.46 -20.11 2.54
C PRO A 286 -8.90 -20.16 3.07
N LEU A 287 -9.32 -21.31 3.62
CA LEU A 287 -10.64 -21.46 4.27
C LEU A 287 -10.80 -20.62 5.55
N ALA A 288 -9.70 -20.30 6.25
CA ALA A 288 -9.73 -19.48 7.47
C ALA A 288 -9.70 -17.97 7.17
N LEU A 289 -9.32 -17.57 5.96
CA LEU A 289 -9.27 -16.17 5.53
C LEU A 289 -10.55 -15.37 5.84
N PRO A 290 -11.76 -15.81 5.43
CA PRO A 290 -12.98 -15.05 5.69
C PRO A 290 -13.27 -14.90 7.19
N LEU A 291 -12.95 -15.91 8.01
CA LEU A 291 -13.13 -15.86 9.45
C LEU A 291 -12.19 -14.83 10.09
N VAL A 292 -10.90 -14.88 9.75
CA VAL A 292 -9.89 -13.92 10.27
C VAL A 292 -10.25 -12.50 9.84
N ALA A 293 -10.64 -12.30 8.59
CA ALA A 293 -11.08 -11.00 8.07
C ALA A 293 -12.29 -10.44 8.85
N LEU A 294 -13.28 -11.28 9.15
CA LEU A 294 -14.48 -10.90 9.89
C LEU A 294 -14.18 -10.58 11.35
N ILE A 295 -13.30 -11.36 11.99
CA ILE A 295 -12.81 -11.08 13.36
C ILE A 295 -12.09 -9.72 13.42
N MET A 296 -11.21 -9.43 12.45
CA MET A 296 -10.51 -8.14 12.37
C MET A 296 -11.49 -6.96 12.27
N LEU A 297 -12.48 -7.07 11.37
CA LEU A 297 -13.53 -6.05 11.22
C LEU A 297 -14.32 -5.88 12.51
N TRP A 298 -14.74 -6.99 13.13
CA TRP A 298 -15.51 -6.98 14.37
C TRP A 298 -14.75 -6.29 15.50
N GLN A 299 -13.47 -6.63 15.71
CA GLN A 299 -12.66 -6.03 16.76
C GLN A 299 -12.45 -4.53 16.54
N LEU A 300 -12.13 -4.10 15.31
CA LEU A 300 -11.95 -2.69 14.98
C LEU A 300 -13.27 -1.90 15.10
N GLN A 301 -14.39 -2.49 14.69
CA GLN A 301 -15.71 -1.87 14.84
C GLN A 301 -16.11 -1.73 16.31
N ARG A 302 -15.91 -2.77 17.12
CA ARG A 302 -16.20 -2.75 18.56
C ARG A 302 -15.37 -1.67 19.26
N ARG A 303 -14.06 -1.62 19.00
CA ARG A 303 -13.19 -0.56 19.54
C ARG A 303 -13.58 0.83 19.03
N GLY A 304 -14.03 0.93 17.78
CA GLY A 304 -14.52 2.17 17.17
C GLY A 304 -15.79 2.72 17.82
N ARG A 305 -16.69 1.84 18.29
CA ARG A 305 -17.90 2.23 19.05
C ARG A 305 -17.57 2.76 20.45
N MET A 306 -16.51 2.26 21.09
CA MET A 306 -16.09 2.73 22.42
C MET A 306 -15.43 4.12 22.39
N LYS A 307 -15.02 4.61 21.21
CA LYS A 307 -14.33 5.90 21.01
C LYS A 307 -15.18 6.96 20.29
N THR A 308 -16.45 6.70 20.01
CA THR A 308 -17.35 7.78 19.54
C THR A 308 -17.54 8.76 20.69
N TRP A 309 -16.86 9.91 20.61
CA TRP A 309 -17.10 11.03 21.51
C TRP A 309 -18.59 11.36 21.50
N LEU A 310 -19.17 11.42 22.71
CA LEU A 310 -20.48 11.97 23.01
C LEU A 310 -20.47 13.46 22.63
N LEU A 311 -20.85 13.75 21.39
CA LEU A 311 -21.53 14.99 21.02
C LEU A 311 -22.86 14.55 20.41
N ALA A 312 -23.66 13.90 21.24
CA ALA A 312 -25.10 13.79 21.14
C ALA A 312 -25.65 14.27 22.48
#